data_AF-A0A8T7HG78-F1
#
_entry.id   AF-A0A8T7HG78-F1
#
_cell.length_a   1.000
_cell.length_b   1.000
_cell.length_c   1.000
_cell.angle_alpha   90.00
_cell.angle_beta   90.00
_cell.angle_gamma   90.00
#
_symmetry.space_group_name_H-M   'P 1'
#
loop_
_entity.id
_entity.type
_entity.pdbx_description
1 polymer ?
#
loop_
_entity_poly.entity_id
_entity_poly.type
_entity_poly.pdbx_seq_one_letter_code
_entity_poly.pdbx_strand_id
1 'polypeptide(L)'
;MISESILIEDFQSNDFIVFDGPNGFGKTTVFDAIEIALTGEIHRVFQNKIVPSGQGAEDNVYLNNQNNPMKIVIEFDDGDNTKVLLVQGESSVGMRKTKLRADNQEYFKRFELENIDNHGDNIDGLPELSQQDINSWFNDVDLKKYYKLYHYIQQEETTFFLKMKENERMKQLGTLFNTSTEDDDFQVISSRLDGVSAEKDRLDSVLSKNKKALESIDISSEDPIESMTEYKDVFENLDFNPLWNNEKLKNIHQKNNGEETVRTLYKREIDLLIKFVNDFEANYEQYVHSLLNNRLLAYKSDVDLLNNYIQSVSFLNDIDLIRQKQKNQKKYLSLQKELNKSTLLKNLSKVNFDEIYKELPIEDHSENSKLKIDKILSLKSKEGQLSQVIRDFEETRKEILSLFDSIHKEEELPDNECPLCGFSWPEGYEQLLSNIEEKGKKISLLKSTTSKEITKQFNEFYEENVLQLIGFVDKYLQDPNNIINQDFFNQVNID
;
A
#
# COMPACT_ATOMS: atom_id res chain seq x y z
N MET A 1 53.82 -32.07 33.52
CA MET A 1 53.97 -31.77 32.08
C MET A 1 53.32 -32.90 31.30
N ILE A 2 52.07 -32.72 30.88
CA ILE A 2 51.37 -33.69 30.05
C ILE A 2 51.91 -33.48 28.63
N SER A 3 52.67 -34.44 28.11
CA SER A 3 53.35 -34.33 26.81
C SER A 3 52.41 -34.52 25.61
N GLU A 4 51.10 -34.69 25.83
CA GLU A 4 50.09 -34.96 24.79
C GLU A 4 48.73 -34.30 25.12
N SER A 5 48.71 -33.07 25.65
CA SER A 5 47.46 -32.32 25.88
C SER A 5 47.30 -31.19 24.87
N ILE A 6 46.10 -31.05 24.32
CA ILE A 6 45.70 -29.85 23.57
C ILE A 6 45.17 -28.85 24.60
N LEU A 7 45.85 -27.70 24.73
CA LEU A 7 45.39 -26.57 25.53
C LEU A 7 45.04 -25.43 24.58
N ILE A 8 43.85 -24.87 24.73
CA ILE A 8 43.41 -23.70 23.98
C ILE A 8 42.97 -22.68 25.02
N GLU A 9 43.71 -21.58 25.10
CA GLU A 9 43.44 -20.49 26.04
C GLU A 9 42.65 -19.39 25.32
N ASP A 10 41.71 -18.81 26.05
CA ASP A 10 41.01 -17.55 25.74
C ASP A 10 40.25 -17.50 24.39
N PHE A 11 38.96 -17.84 24.46
CA PHE A 11 37.99 -17.58 23.40
C PHE A 11 37.25 -16.25 23.58
N GLN A 12 37.44 -15.53 24.70
CA GLN A 12 36.55 -14.44 25.13
C GLN A 12 36.75 -13.15 24.34
N SER A 13 37.96 -12.90 23.83
CA SER A 13 38.28 -11.64 23.15
C SER A 13 37.93 -11.60 21.66
N ASN A 14 37.41 -12.69 21.07
CA ASN A 14 37.20 -12.79 19.62
C ASN A 14 35.87 -13.47 19.26
N ASP A 15 35.03 -12.77 18.49
CA ASP A 15 33.76 -13.31 17.97
C ASP A 15 33.94 -14.34 16.83
N PHE A 16 35.14 -14.40 16.23
CA PHE A 16 35.45 -15.28 15.10
C PHE A 16 36.84 -15.86 15.22
N ILE A 17 36.92 -17.20 15.25
CA ILE A 17 38.17 -17.94 15.45
C ILE A 17 38.29 -19.01 14.37
N VAL A 18 39.47 -19.09 13.76
CA VAL A 18 39.77 -20.06 12.70
C VAL A 18 40.87 -20.99 13.18
N PHE A 19 40.54 -22.29 13.25
CA PHE A 19 41.54 -23.34 13.43
C PHE A 19 42.14 -23.71 12.07
N ASP A 20 43.40 -23.35 11.83
CA ASP A 20 44.15 -23.74 10.64
C ASP A 20 45.26 -24.75 10.96
N GLY A 21 45.62 -25.58 9.99
CA GLY A 21 46.69 -26.58 10.11
C GLY A 21 46.55 -27.72 9.10
N PRO A 22 47.54 -28.63 9.01
CA PRO A 22 47.47 -29.80 8.13
C PRO A 22 46.32 -30.76 8.47
N ASN A 23 46.01 -31.68 7.56
CA ASN A 23 45.11 -32.80 7.86
C ASN A 23 45.75 -33.71 8.92
N GLY A 24 44.96 -34.15 9.91
CA GLY A 24 45.44 -34.99 11.01
C GLY A 24 46.03 -34.25 12.22
N PHE A 25 46.06 -32.91 12.21
CA PHE A 25 46.58 -32.09 13.33
C PHE A 25 45.62 -31.93 14.52
N GLY A 26 44.49 -32.63 14.54
CA GLY A 26 43.53 -32.58 15.65
C GLY A 26 42.46 -31.48 15.58
N LYS A 27 42.34 -30.73 14.47
CA LYS A 27 41.30 -29.70 14.31
C LYS A 27 39.90 -30.23 14.60
N THR A 28 39.54 -31.37 13.99
CA THR A 28 38.23 -32.01 14.20
C THR A 28 38.09 -32.55 15.62
N THR A 29 39.19 -33.01 16.24
CA THR A 29 39.22 -33.52 17.62
C THR A 29 38.81 -32.45 18.64
N VAL A 30 39.14 -31.18 18.39
CA VAL A 30 38.69 -30.06 19.24
C VAL A 30 37.16 -29.94 19.20
N PHE A 31 36.56 -29.93 18.01
CA PHE A 31 35.10 -29.87 17.87
C PHE A 31 34.41 -31.12 18.44
N ASP A 32 35.02 -32.29 18.30
CA ASP A 32 34.52 -33.52 18.93
C ASP A 32 34.52 -33.45 20.45
N ALA A 33 35.56 -32.85 21.04
CA ALA A 33 35.64 -32.68 22.48
C ALA A 33 34.51 -31.77 23.01
N ILE A 34 34.19 -30.71 22.28
CA ILE A 34 33.05 -29.84 22.59
C ILE A 34 31.72 -30.60 22.41
N GLU A 35 31.57 -31.38 21.33
CA GLU A 35 30.37 -32.20 21.09
C GLU A 35 30.15 -33.23 22.22
N ILE A 36 31.21 -33.93 22.65
CA ILE A 36 31.18 -34.86 23.78
C ILE A 36 30.76 -34.16 25.06
N ALA A 37 31.34 -33.00 25.35
CA ALA A 37 31.05 -32.25 26.56
C ALA A 37 29.56 -31.89 26.65
N LEU A 38 29.01 -31.33 25.58
CA LEU A 38 27.64 -30.83 25.55
C LEU A 38 26.58 -31.94 25.37
N THR A 39 26.90 -33.01 24.64
CA THR A 39 25.88 -34.02 24.23
C THR A 39 26.13 -35.43 24.78
N GLY A 40 27.34 -35.70 25.28
CA GLY A 40 27.77 -37.02 25.76
C GLY A 40 28.10 -38.02 24.65
N GLU A 41 28.10 -37.62 23.37
CA GLU A 41 28.41 -38.50 22.24
C GLU A 41 29.10 -37.76 21.08
N ILE A 42 29.78 -38.50 20.20
CA ILE A 42 30.22 -37.98 18.89
C ILE A 42 29.32 -38.59 17.84
N HIS A 43 28.41 -37.82 17.27
CA HIS A 43 27.35 -38.41 16.46
C HIS A 43 27.83 -38.99 15.13
N ARG A 44 28.95 -38.52 14.55
CA ARG A 44 29.54 -39.19 13.37
C ARG A 44 30.06 -40.61 13.67
N VAL A 45 30.43 -40.87 14.92
CA VAL A 45 30.88 -42.20 15.37
C VAL A 45 29.66 -43.11 15.58
N PHE A 46 28.57 -42.56 16.14
CA PHE A 46 27.33 -43.28 16.39
C PHE A 46 26.54 -43.62 15.12
N GLN A 47 26.43 -42.70 14.16
CA GLN A 47 25.66 -42.94 12.93
C GLN A 47 26.34 -43.91 11.96
N ASN A 48 27.67 -43.84 11.84
CA ASN A 48 28.41 -44.64 10.88
C ASN A 48 28.53 -46.13 11.25
N LYS A 49 27.96 -46.55 12.40
CA LYS A 49 27.98 -47.93 12.91
C LYS A 49 29.34 -48.59 12.67
N ILE A 50 30.41 -47.90 13.10
CA ILE A 50 31.80 -48.26 12.80
C ILE A 50 32.10 -49.71 13.22
N VAL A 51 31.35 -50.25 14.20
CA VAL A 51 31.31 -51.67 14.53
C VAL A 51 29.88 -52.21 14.35
N PRO A 52 29.66 -53.33 13.62
CA PRO A 52 28.35 -53.97 13.52
C PRO A 52 27.78 -54.27 14.91
N SER A 53 26.52 -53.90 15.12
CA SER A 53 25.81 -54.06 16.39
C SER A 53 25.99 -55.46 16.98
N GLY A 54 26.68 -55.54 18.13
CA GLY A 54 26.85 -56.78 18.90
C GLY A 54 28.30 -57.30 19.02
N GLN A 55 29.26 -56.77 18.26
CA GLN A 55 30.68 -57.08 18.45
C GLN A 55 31.37 -55.93 19.21
N GLY A 56 32.17 -56.27 20.22
CA GLY A 56 32.97 -55.29 20.96
C GLY A 56 34.21 -54.85 20.20
N ALA A 57 34.79 -53.70 20.53
CA ALA A 57 36.04 -53.22 19.91
C ALA A 57 37.28 -53.75 20.65
N GLU A 58 38.42 -53.79 19.97
CA GLU A 58 39.72 -54.13 20.58
C GLU A 58 40.33 -52.95 21.32
N ASP A 59 40.25 -51.76 20.71
CA ASP A 59 40.72 -50.50 21.26
C ASP A 59 39.57 -49.51 21.41
N ASN A 60 39.70 -48.57 22.34
CA ASN A 60 38.79 -47.44 22.45
C ASN A 60 39.17 -46.37 21.41
N VAL A 61 38.23 -46.05 20.52
CA VAL A 61 38.40 -45.09 19.42
C VAL A 61 38.64 -43.65 19.87
N TYR A 62 38.32 -43.32 21.13
CA TYR A 62 38.48 -41.99 21.69
C TYR A 62 39.83 -41.79 22.40
N LEU A 63 40.63 -42.84 22.58
CA LEU A 63 41.91 -42.78 23.29
C LEU A 63 43.09 -42.86 22.31
N ASN A 64 44.00 -41.89 22.37
CA ASN A 64 45.31 -41.99 21.70
C ASN A 64 46.21 -43.04 22.38
N ASN A 65 46.16 -43.10 23.72
CA ASN A 65 46.87 -44.09 24.52
C ASN A 65 45.88 -44.85 25.40
N GLN A 66 45.73 -46.14 25.11
CA GLN A 66 44.78 -47.03 25.79
C GLN A 66 45.03 -47.13 27.31
N ASN A 67 46.26 -46.86 27.79
CA ASN A 67 46.62 -46.92 29.21
C ASN A 67 46.24 -45.67 30.02
N ASN A 68 45.92 -44.56 29.35
CA ASN A 68 45.64 -43.30 30.00
C ASN A 68 44.15 -42.98 29.93
N PRO A 69 43.55 -42.42 31.01
CA PRO A 69 42.22 -41.86 30.93
C PRO A 69 42.23 -40.62 30.03
N MET A 70 41.10 -40.35 29.39
CA MET A 70 40.85 -39.11 28.67
C MET A 70 40.19 -38.10 29.61
N LYS A 71 40.60 -36.84 29.48
CA LYS A 71 39.97 -35.71 30.15
C LYS A 71 39.70 -34.60 29.13
N ILE A 72 38.52 -34.03 29.17
CA ILE A 72 38.15 -32.80 28.46
C ILE A 72 37.69 -31.82 29.53
N VAL A 73 38.22 -30.61 29.52
CA VAL A 73 37.83 -29.56 30.47
C VAL A 73 37.43 -28.35 29.66
N ILE A 74 36.21 -27.86 29.86
CA ILE A 74 35.68 -26.69 29.16
C ILE A 74 35.10 -25.74 30.19
N GLU A 75 35.48 -24.49 30.11
CA GLU A 75 34.89 -23.39 30.87
C GLU A 75 33.88 -22.65 29.99
N PHE A 76 32.67 -22.49 30.49
CA PHE A 76 31.61 -21.71 29.88
C PHE A 76 31.38 -20.44 30.71
N ASP A 77 31.32 -19.30 30.04
CA ASP A 77 31.11 -18.00 30.67
C ASP A 77 29.94 -17.29 29.97
N ASP A 78 28.95 -16.86 30.75
CA ASP A 78 27.81 -16.07 30.27
C ASP A 78 27.91 -14.57 30.62
N GLY A 79 29.02 -14.15 31.23
CA GLY A 79 29.32 -12.79 31.69
C GLY A 79 28.97 -12.53 33.16
N ASP A 80 27.99 -13.25 33.72
CA ASP A 80 27.58 -13.14 35.13
C ASP A 80 27.96 -14.39 35.95
N ASN A 81 28.08 -15.55 35.30
CA ASN A 81 28.39 -16.84 35.89
C ASN A 81 29.38 -17.63 35.02
N THR A 82 30.26 -18.37 35.69
CA THR A 82 31.19 -19.30 35.07
C THR A 82 30.85 -20.74 35.47
N LYS A 83 30.82 -21.65 34.50
CA LYS A 83 30.60 -23.09 34.70
C LYS A 83 31.74 -23.88 34.10
N VAL A 84 32.39 -24.74 34.88
CA VAL A 84 33.50 -25.57 34.42
C VAL A 84 33.05 -27.02 34.33
N LEU A 85 33.08 -27.57 33.13
CA LEU A 85 32.69 -28.94 32.82
C LEU A 85 33.93 -29.81 32.62
N LEU A 86 34.04 -30.87 33.43
CA LEU A 86 34.99 -31.96 33.22
C LEU A 86 34.26 -33.17 32.62
N VAL A 87 34.79 -33.68 31.50
CA VAL A 87 34.44 -35.00 30.99
C VAL A 87 35.61 -35.95 31.20
N GLN A 88 35.32 -37.13 31.75
CA GLN A 88 36.30 -38.18 31.97
C GLN A 88 35.91 -39.48 31.27
N GLY A 89 36.85 -40.05 30.51
CA GLY A 89 36.80 -41.41 29.99
C GLY A 89 37.88 -42.27 30.65
N GLU A 90 37.51 -43.44 31.15
CA GLU A 90 38.43 -44.38 31.82
C GLU A 90 39.42 -45.01 30.82
N SER A 91 40.62 -45.40 31.28
CA SER A 91 41.55 -46.20 30.45
C SER A 91 40.88 -47.50 30.01
N SER A 92 41.14 -47.92 28.77
CA SER A 92 40.57 -49.15 28.20
C SER A 92 41.27 -50.43 28.67
N VAL A 93 42.39 -50.33 29.40
CA VAL A 93 43.15 -51.48 29.89
C VAL A 93 42.30 -52.32 30.84
N GLY A 94 42.09 -53.59 30.47
CA GLY A 94 41.29 -54.53 31.27
C GLY A 94 39.77 -54.36 31.13
N MET A 95 39.30 -53.44 30.29
CA MET A 95 37.88 -53.32 29.97
C MET A 95 37.39 -54.48 29.09
N ARG A 96 36.13 -54.89 29.29
CA ARG A 96 35.49 -55.86 28.39
C ARG A 96 35.27 -55.21 27.02
N LYS A 97 35.48 -55.96 25.94
CA LYS A 97 35.25 -55.50 24.55
C LYS A 97 33.88 -54.84 24.34
N THR A 98 32.84 -55.26 25.06
CA THR A 98 31.50 -54.66 25.01
C THR A 98 31.42 -53.23 25.54
N LYS A 99 32.29 -52.84 26.49
CA LYS A 99 32.41 -51.48 27.01
C LYS A 99 33.25 -50.56 26.11
N LEU A 100 34.08 -51.13 25.24
CA LEU A 100 34.93 -50.41 24.28
C LEU A 100 34.19 -50.06 22.99
N ARG A 101 32.88 -50.29 22.92
CA ARG A 101 32.09 -49.96 21.75
C ARG A 101 32.09 -48.45 21.53
N ALA A 102 32.22 -48.07 20.26
CA ALA A 102 32.20 -46.69 19.82
C ALA A 102 30.81 -46.02 20.00
N ASP A 103 29.75 -46.80 20.25
CA ASP A 103 28.41 -46.29 20.54
C ASP A 103 28.02 -46.42 22.03
N ASN A 104 29.00 -46.62 22.92
CA ASN A 104 28.76 -46.71 24.36
C ASN A 104 28.58 -45.32 24.99
N GLN A 105 27.32 -44.89 25.16
CA GLN A 105 26.97 -43.59 25.76
C GLN A 105 27.38 -43.45 27.23
N GLU A 106 27.55 -44.57 27.95
CA GLU A 106 27.95 -44.56 29.37
C GLU A 106 29.47 -44.41 29.56
N TYR A 107 30.25 -44.31 28.47
CA TYR A 107 31.70 -44.21 28.56
C TYR A 107 32.17 -42.84 29.07
N PHE A 108 31.43 -41.77 28.76
CA PHE A 108 31.78 -40.41 29.13
C PHE A 108 31.04 -40.01 30.41
N LYS A 109 31.78 -39.83 31.49
CA LYS A 109 31.24 -39.29 32.76
C LYS A 109 31.50 -37.80 32.83
N ARG A 110 30.52 -37.03 33.30
CA ARG A 110 30.55 -35.56 33.30
C ARG A 110 30.39 -35.01 34.71
N PHE A 111 31.18 -34.00 35.06
CA PHE A 111 31.21 -33.40 36.40
C PHE A 111 31.37 -31.89 36.32
N GLU A 112 30.77 -31.17 37.26
CA GLU A 112 31.03 -29.75 37.45
C GLU A 112 32.26 -29.58 38.35
N LEU A 113 33.17 -28.70 37.95
CA LEU A 113 34.32 -28.28 38.76
C LEU A 113 34.11 -26.84 39.25
N GLU A 114 34.74 -26.50 40.38
CA GLU A 114 34.74 -25.13 40.89
C GLU A 114 35.59 -24.19 40.02
N ASN A 115 36.67 -24.70 39.43
CA ASN A 115 37.61 -23.94 38.60
C ASN A 115 38.31 -24.87 37.57
N ILE A 116 38.74 -24.33 36.44
CA ILE A 116 39.48 -25.03 35.39
C ILE A 116 40.80 -25.65 35.89
N ASP A 117 41.45 -25.04 36.89
CA ASP A 117 42.70 -25.54 37.48
C ASP A 117 42.50 -26.84 38.30
N ASN A 118 41.28 -27.13 38.75
CA ASN A 118 40.94 -28.31 39.55
C ASN A 118 40.83 -29.61 38.72
N HIS A 119 41.14 -29.58 37.43
CA HIS A 119 41.08 -30.76 36.55
C HIS A 119 42.00 -31.93 36.98
N GLY A 120 42.97 -31.66 37.86
CA GLY A 120 43.87 -32.64 38.46
C GLY A 120 43.33 -33.31 39.73
N ASP A 121 42.25 -32.80 40.31
CA ASP A 121 41.72 -33.26 41.59
C ASP A 121 41.03 -34.63 41.49
N ASN A 122 40.83 -35.28 42.64
CA ASN A 122 40.08 -36.53 42.68
C ASN A 122 38.58 -36.23 42.51
N ILE A 123 37.98 -36.79 41.47
CA ILE A 123 36.54 -36.68 41.18
C ILE A 123 35.67 -37.59 42.06
N ASP A 124 36.29 -38.45 42.89
CA ASP A 124 35.56 -39.33 43.81
C ASP A 124 34.67 -38.51 44.76
N GLY A 125 33.36 -38.69 44.62
CA GLY A 125 32.34 -38.03 45.46
C GLY A 125 31.63 -36.84 44.82
N LEU A 126 32.05 -36.40 43.63
CA LEU A 126 31.28 -35.43 42.83
C LEU A 126 30.06 -36.10 42.19
N PRO A 127 28.88 -35.44 42.15
CA PRO A 127 27.72 -35.96 41.46
C PRO A 127 27.96 -35.94 39.94
N GLU A 128 27.67 -37.05 39.28
CA GLU A 128 27.70 -37.14 37.82
C GLU A 128 26.54 -36.33 37.23
N LEU A 129 26.83 -35.47 36.25
CA LEU A 129 25.85 -34.64 35.58
C LEU A 129 25.10 -35.44 34.50
N SER A 130 23.78 -35.42 34.56
CA SER A 130 22.90 -35.93 33.51
C SER A 130 22.84 -34.97 32.32
N GLN A 131 22.26 -35.42 31.20
CA GLN A 131 22.02 -34.53 30.06
C GLN A 131 21.07 -33.38 30.41
N GLN A 132 20.12 -33.58 31.31
CA GLN A 132 19.19 -32.52 31.75
C GLN A 132 19.93 -31.45 32.56
N ASP A 133 20.88 -31.85 33.41
CA ASP A 133 21.70 -30.90 34.16
C ASP A 133 22.52 -30.01 33.21
N ILE A 134 23.15 -30.61 32.19
CA ILE A 134 23.86 -29.85 31.16
C ILE A 134 22.91 -28.95 30.36
N ASN A 135 21.74 -29.44 29.93
CA ASN A 135 20.76 -28.63 29.20
C ASN A 135 20.29 -27.42 30.03
N SER A 136 20.15 -27.57 31.35
CA SER A 136 19.72 -26.48 32.25
C SER A 136 20.71 -25.32 32.28
N TRP A 137 21.99 -25.57 32.03
CA TRP A 137 23.00 -24.50 31.90
C TRP A 137 22.78 -23.64 30.63
N PHE A 138 21.99 -24.13 29.67
CA PHE A 138 21.71 -23.49 28.39
C PHE A 138 20.21 -23.27 28.18
N ASN A 139 19.51 -22.82 29.23
CA ASN A 139 18.07 -22.51 29.21
C ASN A 139 17.18 -23.70 28.79
N ASP A 140 17.50 -24.90 29.27
CA ASP A 140 16.76 -26.14 29.02
C ASP A 140 16.64 -26.54 27.54
N VAL A 141 17.50 -26.00 26.68
CA VAL A 141 17.61 -26.41 25.28
C VAL A 141 18.08 -27.86 25.23
N ASP A 142 17.39 -28.71 24.45
CA ASP A 142 17.80 -30.10 24.24
C ASP A 142 19.06 -30.16 23.35
N LEU A 143 20.23 -29.95 23.96
CA LEU A 143 21.52 -29.89 23.27
C LEU A 143 21.80 -31.17 22.48
N LYS A 144 21.41 -32.34 23.01
CA LYS A 144 21.59 -33.60 22.30
C LYS A 144 20.85 -33.63 20.96
N LYS A 145 19.66 -33.03 20.90
CA LYS A 145 18.87 -32.92 19.68
C LYS A 145 19.29 -31.75 18.79
N TYR A 146 19.61 -30.60 19.38
CA TYR A 146 19.72 -29.33 18.67
C TYR A 146 21.16 -28.86 18.38
N TYR A 147 22.17 -29.39 19.08
CA TYR A 147 23.56 -28.96 18.91
C TYR A 147 24.03 -29.07 17.45
N LYS A 148 23.71 -30.17 16.76
CA LYS A 148 24.09 -30.39 15.35
C LYS A 148 23.22 -29.64 14.33
N LEU A 149 22.09 -29.09 14.78
CA LEU A 149 21.20 -28.34 13.91
C LEU A 149 21.63 -26.88 13.82
N TYR A 150 22.08 -26.30 14.94
CA TYR A 150 22.32 -24.86 15.04
C TYR A 150 23.74 -24.48 15.42
N HIS A 151 24.41 -25.31 16.22
CA HIS A 151 25.67 -24.94 16.87
C HIS A 151 26.89 -25.65 16.28
N TYR A 152 26.70 -26.68 15.45
CA TYR A 152 27.80 -27.39 14.81
C TYR A 152 27.48 -27.89 13.41
N ILE A 153 28.24 -27.41 12.41
CA ILE A 153 28.20 -27.89 11.03
C ILE A 153 29.44 -28.77 10.79
N GLN A 154 29.23 -30.08 10.67
CA GLN A 154 30.32 -31.05 10.44
C GLN A 154 30.82 -30.99 8.99
N GLN A 155 32.14 -31.15 8.81
CA GLN A 155 32.81 -31.11 7.50
C GLN A 155 32.27 -32.14 6.49
N GLU A 156 31.87 -33.32 6.96
CA GLU A 156 31.35 -34.41 6.12
C GLU A 156 29.82 -34.37 5.93
N GLU A 157 29.10 -33.55 6.71
CA GLU A 157 27.64 -33.59 6.79
C GLU A 157 26.97 -32.20 6.71
N THR A 158 27.40 -31.37 5.77
CA THR A 158 26.88 -30.00 5.56
C THR A 158 25.40 -29.93 5.16
N THR A 159 24.78 -31.05 4.78
CA THR A 159 23.40 -31.13 4.28
C THR A 159 22.45 -31.86 5.23
N PHE A 160 22.85 -32.15 6.47
CA PHE A 160 22.04 -32.89 7.45
C PHE A 160 20.60 -32.35 7.55
N PHE A 161 20.46 -31.05 7.86
CA PHE A 161 19.16 -30.37 7.95
C PHE A 161 18.34 -30.47 6.65
N LEU A 162 19.00 -30.36 5.49
CA LEU A 162 18.35 -30.44 4.18
C LEU A 162 17.87 -31.85 3.82
N LYS A 163 18.46 -32.90 4.41
CA LYS A 163 18.06 -34.30 4.21
C LYS A 163 16.95 -34.75 5.17
N MET A 164 16.65 -33.96 6.20
CA MET A 164 15.57 -34.27 7.14
C MET A 164 14.20 -34.26 6.46
N LYS A 165 13.28 -35.11 6.94
CA LYS A 165 11.88 -35.09 6.48
C LYS A 165 11.25 -33.74 6.80
N GLU A 166 10.39 -33.26 5.91
CA GLU A 166 9.75 -31.94 6.02
C GLU A 166 9.06 -31.71 7.38
N ASN A 167 8.30 -32.69 7.86
CA ASN A 167 7.62 -32.61 9.16
C ASN A 167 8.59 -32.54 10.35
N GLU A 168 9.72 -33.27 10.29
CA GLU A 168 10.74 -33.25 11.34
C GLU A 168 11.49 -31.92 11.32
N ARG A 169 11.80 -31.40 10.13
CA ARG A 169 12.39 -30.09 9.90
C ARG A 169 11.50 -28.96 10.42
N MET A 170 10.19 -29.05 10.17
CA MET A 170 9.20 -28.06 10.61
C MET A 170 9.09 -28.03 12.14
N LYS A 171 9.04 -29.21 12.79
CA LYS A 171 9.05 -29.30 14.26
C LYS A 171 10.31 -28.69 14.88
N GLN A 172 11.46 -28.86 14.23
CA GLN A 172 12.72 -28.26 14.69
C GLN A 172 12.72 -26.74 14.53
N LEU A 173 12.23 -26.22 13.39
CA LEU A 173 12.04 -24.78 13.21
C LEU A 173 11.07 -24.21 14.24
N GLY A 174 9.98 -24.90 14.56
CA GLY A 174 9.03 -24.48 15.60
C GLY A 174 9.68 -24.31 16.98
N THR A 175 10.67 -25.15 17.31
CA THR A 175 11.43 -24.98 18.57
C THR A 175 12.28 -23.70 18.56
N LEU A 176 12.92 -23.34 17.43
CA LEU A 176 13.69 -22.09 17.34
C LEU A 176 12.83 -20.83 17.52
N PHE A 177 11.60 -20.87 17.02
CA PHE A 177 10.68 -19.75 17.07
C PHE A 177 9.79 -19.77 18.32
N ASN A 178 10.05 -20.69 19.28
CA ASN A 178 9.24 -20.87 20.49
C ASN A 178 7.75 -21.10 20.21
N THR A 179 7.39 -21.78 19.11
CA THR A 179 5.99 -22.04 18.74
C THR A 179 5.39 -23.26 19.46
N SER A 180 6.03 -23.74 20.53
CA SER A 180 5.59 -24.92 21.26
C SER A 180 4.21 -24.74 21.88
N THR A 181 3.88 -23.52 22.31
CA THR A 181 2.57 -23.17 22.86
C THR A 181 1.45 -23.32 21.83
N GLU A 182 1.70 -22.87 20.60
CA GLU A 182 0.76 -22.94 19.49
C GLU A 182 0.55 -24.38 19.03
N ASP A 183 1.61 -25.20 19.03
CA ASP A 183 1.53 -26.62 18.73
C ASP A 183 0.69 -27.38 19.77
N ASP A 184 0.85 -27.05 21.06
CA ASP A 184 0.07 -27.63 22.16
C ASP A 184 -1.40 -27.21 22.08
N ASP A 185 -1.67 -25.92 21.86
CA ASP A 185 -3.03 -25.40 21.67
C ASP A 185 -3.71 -26.04 20.46
N PHE A 186 -2.97 -26.22 19.35
CA PHE A 186 -3.47 -26.92 18.18
C PHE A 186 -3.87 -28.36 18.48
N GLN A 187 -3.05 -29.11 19.22
CA GLN A 187 -3.38 -30.49 19.62
C GLN A 187 -4.62 -30.55 20.51
N VAL A 188 -4.73 -29.62 21.47
CA VAL A 188 -5.91 -29.54 22.35
C VAL A 188 -7.16 -29.24 21.54
N ILE A 189 -7.11 -28.25 20.64
CA ILE A 189 -8.26 -27.89 19.78
C ILE A 189 -8.62 -29.06 18.86
N SER A 190 -7.64 -29.71 18.23
CA SER A 190 -7.87 -30.85 17.35
C SER A 190 -8.56 -31.99 18.08
N SER A 191 -8.09 -32.36 19.28
CA SER A 191 -8.70 -33.44 20.07
C SER A 191 -10.14 -33.13 20.47
N ARG A 192 -10.46 -31.87 20.77
CA ARG A 192 -11.83 -31.43 21.06
C ARG A 192 -12.71 -31.48 19.81
N LEU A 193 -12.18 -31.07 18.67
CA LEU A 193 -12.88 -31.11 17.39
C LEU A 193 -13.19 -32.55 16.97
N ASP A 194 -12.27 -33.48 17.18
CA ASP A 194 -12.48 -34.90 16.95
C ASP A 194 -13.60 -35.45 17.84
N GLY A 195 -13.63 -35.05 19.13
CA GLY A 195 -14.70 -35.42 20.06
C GLY A 195 -16.07 -34.89 19.64
N VAL A 196 -16.15 -33.64 19.19
CA VAL A 196 -17.40 -33.04 18.66
C VAL A 196 -17.83 -33.74 17.38
N SER A 197 -16.89 -34.06 16.49
CA SER A 197 -17.18 -34.76 15.24
C SER A 197 -17.71 -36.17 15.49
N ALA A 198 -17.11 -36.90 16.43
CA ALA A 198 -17.58 -38.23 16.83
C ALA A 198 -19.00 -38.20 17.42
N GLU A 199 -19.32 -37.20 18.26
CA GLU A 199 -20.69 -37.07 18.81
C GLU A 199 -21.69 -36.65 17.72
N LYS A 200 -21.29 -35.79 16.78
CA LYS A 200 -22.10 -35.45 15.61
C LYS A 200 -22.42 -36.68 14.77
N ASP A 201 -21.42 -37.49 14.44
CA ASP A 201 -21.61 -38.73 13.68
C ASP A 201 -22.52 -39.72 14.41
N ARG A 202 -22.40 -39.78 15.75
CA ARG A 202 -23.31 -40.58 16.59
C ARG A 202 -24.75 -40.08 16.49
N LEU A 203 -24.97 -38.77 16.61
CA LEU A 203 -26.29 -38.15 16.51
C LEU A 203 -26.90 -38.34 15.12
N ASP A 204 -26.11 -38.15 14.05
CA ASP A 204 -26.55 -38.38 12.67
C ASP A 204 -26.95 -39.84 12.44
N SER A 205 -26.21 -40.79 13.02
CA SER A 205 -26.59 -42.21 13.00
C SER A 205 -27.93 -42.46 13.69
N VAL A 206 -28.16 -41.87 14.87
CA VAL A 206 -29.44 -41.96 15.60
C VAL A 206 -30.58 -41.33 14.80
N LEU A 207 -30.36 -40.16 14.20
CA LEU A 207 -31.32 -39.44 13.39
C LEU A 207 -31.72 -40.25 12.14
N SER A 208 -30.74 -40.90 11.49
CA SER A 208 -30.98 -41.78 10.35
C SER A 208 -31.83 -43.01 10.72
N LYS A 209 -31.60 -43.61 11.90
CA LYS A 209 -32.40 -44.72 12.42
C LYS A 209 -33.83 -44.29 12.73
N ASN A 210 -34.00 -43.12 13.36
CA ASN A 210 -35.32 -42.57 13.67
C ASN A 210 -36.10 -42.18 12.40
N LYS A 211 -35.43 -41.62 11.38
CA LYS A 211 -36.04 -41.36 10.06
C LYS A 211 -36.51 -42.66 9.39
N LYS A 212 -35.69 -43.71 9.39
CA LYS A 212 -36.10 -45.03 8.86
C LYS A 212 -37.27 -45.62 9.64
N ALA A 213 -37.30 -45.46 10.96
CA ALA A 213 -38.41 -45.88 11.80
C ALA A 213 -39.70 -45.10 11.46
N LEU A 214 -39.62 -43.79 11.25
CA LEU A 214 -40.73 -42.95 10.81
C LEU A 214 -41.22 -43.30 9.39
N GLU A 215 -40.31 -43.58 8.46
CA GLU A 215 -40.65 -44.02 7.09
C GLU A 215 -41.29 -45.41 7.07
N SER A 216 -41.02 -46.26 8.07
CA SER A 216 -41.67 -47.58 8.24
C SER A 216 -43.02 -47.54 8.97
N ILE A 217 -43.42 -46.38 9.50
CA ILE A 217 -44.79 -46.17 9.97
C ILE A 217 -45.65 -45.94 8.72
N ASP A 218 -46.18 -47.03 8.19
CA ASP A 218 -47.14 -47.01 7.10
C ASP A 218 -48.45 -46.42 7.62
N ILE A 219 -48.73 -45.16 7.29
CA ILE A 219 -50.06 -44.55 7.46
C ILE A 219 -50.92 -45.07 6.30
N SER A 220 -51.15 -46.37 6.29
CA SER A 220 -52.08 -47.07 5.42
C SER A 220 -53.26 -47.54 6.28
N SER A 221 -53.93 -46.59 6.93
CA SER A 221 -55.24 -46.82 7.54
C SER A 221 -56.04 -45.52 7.59
N GLU A 222 -57.14 -45.55 6.84
CA GLU A 222 -58.40 -44.83 7.07
C GLU A 222 -58.53 -43.40 6.51
N ASP A 223 -59.18 -43.38 5.33
CA ASP A 223 -60.04 -42.39 4.71
C ASP A 223 -59.59 -40.91 4.62
N PRO A 224 -59.53 -40.33 3.41
CA PRO A 224 -59.33 -38.90 3.28
C PRO A 224 -60.57 -38.19 3.82
N ILE A 225 -60.41 -37.50 4.95
CA ILE A 225 -61.31 -36.42 5.34
C ILE A 225 -61.08 -35.31 4.32
N GLU A 226 -61.83 -35.33 3.22
CA GLU A 226 -62.02 -34.17 2.36
C GLU A 226 -62.72 -33.08 3.19
N SER A 227 -61.93 -32.25 3.88
CA SER A 227 -62.44 -30.97 4.35
C SER A 227 -62.69 -30.10 3.13
N MET A 228 -63.97 -29.84 2.82
CA MET A 228 -64.41 -28.90 1.77
C MET A 228 -64.02 -27.45 2.12
N THR A 229 -62.74 -27.12 1.96
CA THR A 229 -62.26 -25.74 2.12
C THR A 229 -61.94 -25.21 0.74
N GLU A 230 -62.62 -24.13 0.32
CA GLU A 230 -62.39 -23.48 -0.96
C GLU A 230 -60.99 -22.83 -0.97
N TYR A 231 -60.22 -23.07 -2.02
CA TYR A 231 -58.89 -22.46 -2.18
C TYR A 231 -59.03 -20.95 -2.41
N LYS A 232 -58.21 -20.17 -1.70
CA LYS A 232 -58.09 -18.73 -1.92
C LYS A 232 -56.62 -18.36 -2.06
N ASP A 233 -56.31 -17.62 -3.12
CA ASP A 233 -54.97 -17.11 -3.38
C ASP A 233 -54.65 -15.96 -2.41
N VAL A 234 -53.59 -16.11 -1.61
CA VAL A 234 -53.16 -15.09 -0.65
C VAL A 234 -52.44 -13.91 -1.33
N PHE A 235 -51.96 -14.07 -2.57
CA PHE A 235 -51.15 -13.09 -3.29
C PHE A 235 -51.61 -12.85 -4.74
N GLU A 236 -52.89 -12.53 -4.92
CA GLU A 236 -53.51 -12.30 -6.24
C GLU A 236 -52.78 -11.26 -7.14
N ASN A 237 -51.99 -10.36 -6.55
CA ASN A 237 -51.30 -9.26 -7.25
C ASN A 237 -49.81 -9.51 -7.52
N LEU A 238 -49.26 -10.69 -7.20
CA LEU A 238 -47.87 -11.00 -7.50
C LEU A 238 -47.74 -11.60 -8.91
N ASP A 239 -46.83 -11.05 -9.72
CA ASP A 239 -46.48 -11.59 -11.04
C ASP A 239 -45.92 -13.04 -10.93
N PHE A 240 -45.35 -13.39 -9.78
CA PHE A 240 -44.80 -14.71 -9.50
C PHE A 240 -45.21 -15.17 -8.10
N ASN A 241 -46.23 -16.03 -8.05
CA ASN A 241 -46.78 -16.54 -6.80
C ASN A 241 -45.91 -17.69 -6.25
N PRO A 242 -45.58 -17.73 -4.93
CA PRO A 242 -44.92 -18.87 -4.33
C PRO A 242 -45.63 -20.20 -4.62
N LEU A 243 -44.84 -21.24 -4.90
CA LEU A 243 -45.34 -22.56 -5.31
C LEU A 243 -46.21 -23.25 -4.24
N TRP A 244 -46.05 -22.88 -2.97
CA TRP A 244 -46.83 -23.38 -1.84
C TRP A 244 -48.21 -22.76 -1.71
N ASN A 245 -48.47 -21.67 -2.43
CA ASN A 245 -49.76 -21.00 -2.48
C ASN A 245 -50.62 -21.52 -3.65
N ASN A 246 -50.23 -22.60 -4.34
CA ASN A 246 -51.05 -23.17 -5.41
C ASN A 246 -52.17 -24.07 -4.86
N GLU A 247 -53.34 -24.05 -5.51
CA GLU A 247 -54.50 -24.90 -5.16
C GLU A 247 -54.15 -26.39 -5.03
N LYS A 248 -53.26 -26.89 -5.90
CA LYS A 248 -52.79 -28.28 -5.89
C LYS A 248 -51.28 -28.34 -5.71
N LEU A 249 -50.85 -28.75 -4.52
CA LEU A 249 -49.44 -28.96 -4.22
C LEU A 249 -48.98 -30.30 -4.82
N LYS A 250 -47.93 -30.26 -5.64
CA LYS A 250 -47.33 -31.45 -6.25
C LYS A 250 -45.98 -31.75 -5.60
N ASN A 251 -45.63 -33.02 -5.51
CA ASN A 251 -44.28 -33.48 -5.14
C ASN A 251 -43.77 -33.01 -3.77
N ILE A 252 -44.67 -32.72 -2.81
CA ILE A 252 -44.32 -32.16 -1.49
C ILE A 252 -43.39 -33.05 -0.64
N HIS A 253 -43.35 -34.35 -0.93
CA HIS A 253 -42.49 -35.32 -0.24
C HIS A 253 -41.15 -35.57 -0.95
N GLN A 254 -40.94 -34.99 -2.15
CA GLN A 254 -39.65 -35.09 -2.83
C GLN A 254 -38.59 -34.31 -2.06
N LYS A 255 -37.38 -34.87 -2.01
CA LYS A 255 -36.22 -34.21 -1.40
C LYS A 255 -35.54 -33.34 -2.45
N ASN A 256 -35.24 -32.10 -2.09
CA ASN A 256 -34.40 -31.22 -2.91
C ASN A 256 -32.93 -31.65 -2.81
N ASN A 257 -32.05 -31.03 -3.61
CA ASN A 257 -30.61 -31.32 -3.68
C ASN A 257 -29.87 -31.28 -2.32
N GLY A 258 -30.48 -30.73 -1.27
CA GLY A 258 -29.97 -30.68 0.11
C GLY A 258 -30.70 -31.59 1.11
N GLU A 259 -31.30 -32.71 0.67
CA GLU A 259 -31.96 -33.75 1.50
C GLU A 259 -33.23 -33.34 2.29
N GLU A 260 -33.62 -32.05 2.29
CA GLU A 260 -34.88 -31.57 2.87
C GLU A 260 -36.07 -31.80 1.92
N THR A 261 -37.25 -32.13 2.47
CA THR A 261 -38.47 -32.26 1.66
C THR A 261 -39.03 -30.91 1.24
N VAL A 262 -39.62 -30.83 0.05
CA VAL A 262 -40.31 -29.62 -0.46
C VAL A 262 -41.32 -29.07 0.56
N ARG A 263 -42.05 -29.94 1.27
CA ARG A 263 -42.96 -29.55 2.36
C ARG A 263 -42.26 -28.78 3.48
N THR A 264 -41.04 -29.18 3.86
CA THR A 264 -40.28 -28.56 4.94
C THR A 264 -39.82 -27.17 4.53
N LEU A 265 -39.40 -27.02 3.28
CA LEU A 265 -39.03 -25.72 2.70
C LEU A 265 -40.22 -24.75 2.69
N TYR A 266 -41.38 -25.21 2.22
CA TYR A 266 -42.59 -24.41 2.19
C TYR A 266 -43.02 -23.96 3.59
N LYS A 267 -42.99 -24.86 4.58
CA LYS A 267 -43.28 -24.50 5.97
C LYS A 267 -42.33 -23.42 6.49
N ARG A 268 -41.03 -23.57 6.23
CA ARG A 268 -40.03 -22.58 6.67
C ARG A 268 -40.28 -21.21 6.04
N GLU A 269 -40.60 -21.15 4.75
CA GLU A 269 -40.94 -19.90 4.09
C GLU A 269 -42.20 -19.25 4.68
N ILE A 270 -43.24 -20.04 4.94
CA ILE A 270 -44.47 -19.56 5.57
C ILE A 270 -44.19 -19.06 7.00
N ASP A 271 -43.41 -19.80 7.79
CA ASP A 271 -43.05 -19.40 9.15
C ASP A 271 -42.24 -18.09 9.15
N LEU A 272 -41.35 -17.91 8.18
CA LEU A 272 -40.62 -16.65 7.98
C LEU A 272 -41.54 -15.50 7.61
N LEU A 273 -42.55 -15.73 6.76
CA LEU A 273 -43.54 -14.73 6.40
C LEU A 273 -44.43 -14.35 7.58
N ILE A 274 -44.89 -15.33 8.36
CA ILE A 274 -45.66 -15.08 9.59
C ILE A 274 -44.83 -14.25 10.56
N LYS A 275 -43.57 -14.64 10.77
CA LYS A 275 -42.65 -13.88 11.62
C LYS A 275 -42.43 -12.47 11.07
N PHE A 276 -42.21 -12.32 9.77
CA PHE A 276 -42.08 -11.02 9.13
C PHE A 276 -43.33 -10.16 9.34
N VAL A 277 -44.53 -10.68 9.12
CA VAL A 277 -45.77 -9.91 9.33
C VAL A 277 -45.92 -9.48 10.80
N ASN A 278 -45.70 -10.40 11.74
CA ASN A 278 -45.79 -10.10 13.17
C ASN A 278 -44.74 -9.06 13.62
N ASP A 279 -43.50 -9.21 13.15
CA ASP A 279 -42.41 -8.29 13.45
C ASP A 279 -42.59 -6.95 12.72
N PHE A 280 -43.12 -6.96 11.49
CA PHE A 280 -43.34 -5.78 10.67
C PHE A 280 -44.51 -4.95 11.19
N GLU A 281 -45.57 -5.56 11.71
CA GLU A 281 -46.66 -4.83 12.38
C GLU A 281 -46.14 -4.10 13.62
N ALA A 282 -45.33 -4.77 14.44
CA ALA A 282 -44.73 -4.17 15.64
C ALA A 282 -43.68 -3.08 15.33
N ASN A 283 -43.02 -3.15 14.16
CA ASN A 283 -41.92 -2.27 13.78
C ASN A 283 -42.19 -1.40 12.55
N TYR A 284 -43.45 -1.29 12.10
CA TYR A 284 -43.81 -0.56 10.89
C TYR A 284 -43.35 0.90 10.94
N GLU A 285 -43.55 1.55 12.09
CA GLU A 285 -43.14 2.93 12.32
C GLU A 285 -41.61 3.08 12.22
N GLN A 286 -40.85 2.11 12.77
CA GLN A 286 -39.38 2.09 12.64
C GLN A 286 -38.93 1.91 11.20
N TYR A 287 -39.62 1.08 10.42
CA TYR A 287 -39.34 0.91 8.99
C TYR A 287 -39.57 2.22 8.21
N VAL A 288 -40.70 2.91 8.45
CA VAL A 288 -40.99 4.23 7.84
C VAL A 288 -39.92 5.25 8.25
N HIS A 289 -39.54 5.30 9.53
CA HIS A 289 -38.45 6.14 9.99
C HIS A 289 -37.12 5.78 9.35
N SER A 290 -36.80 4.50 9.18
CA SER A 290 -35.58 4.07 8.50
C SER A 290 -35.55 4.51 7.04
N LEU A 291 -36.67 4.44 6.32
CA LEU A 291 -36.75 4.93 4.93
C LEU A 291 -36.49 6.44 4.87
N LEU A 292 -37.08 7.22 5.76
CA LEU A 292 -36.86 8.66 5.85
C LEU A 292 -35.42 8.97 6.25
N ASN A 293 -34.89 8.31 7.27
CA ASN A 293 -33.52 8.49 7.74
C ASN A 293 -32.51 8.13 6.66
N ASN A 294 -32.73 7.07 5.89
CA ASN A 294 -31.84 6.71 4.78
C ASN A 294 -31.83 7.80 3.70
N ARG A 295 -32.98 8.41 3.39
CA ARG A 295 -33.03 9.57 2.48
C ARG A 295 -32.28 10.77 3.06
N LEU A 296 -32.49 11.07 4.35
CA LEU A 296 -31.80 12.18 5.03
C LEU A 296 -30.29 11.94 5.14
N LEU A 297 -29.86 10.71 5.37
CA LEU A 297 -28.45 10.33 5.42
C LEU A 297 -27.78 10.51 4.07
N ALA A 298 -28.47 10.18 2.97
CA ALA A 298 -27.96 10.42 1.62
C ALA A 298 -27.72 11.93 1.37
N TYR A 299 -28.61 12.80 1.83
CA TYR A 299 -28.41 14.25 1.74
C TYR A 299 -27.32 14.74 2.70
N LYS A 300 -27.23 14.19 3.91
CA LYS A 300 -26.17 14.53 4.88
C LYS A 300 -24.77 14.13 4.40
N SER A 301 -24.66 13.01 3.70
CA SER A 301 -23.37 12.55 3.16
C SER A 301 -22.86 13.44 2.03
N ASP A 302 -23.75 14.17 1.35
CA ASP A 302 -23.38 15.11 0.30
C ASP A 302 -23.22 16.53 0.87
N VAL A 303 -22.07 16.72 1.52
CA VAL A 303 -21.71 17.98 2.19
C VAL A 303 -21.64 19.13 1.17
N ASP A 304 -21.23 18.84 -0.06
CA ASP A 304 -21.12 19.84 -1.12
C ASP A 304 -22.50 20.30 -1.58
N LEU A 305 -23.46 19.39 -1.78
CA LEU A 305 -24.85 19.74 -2.08
C LEU A 305 -25.46 20.63 -0.99
N LEU A 306 -25.26 20.29 0.29
CA LEU A 306 -25.77 21.08 1.41
C LEU A 306 -25.14 22.47 1.47
N ASN A 307 -23.82 22.56 1.31
CA ASN A 307 -23.11 23.84 1.28
C ASN A 307 -23.57 24.72 0.11
N ASN A 308 -23.69 24.14 -1.09
CA ASN A 308 -24.15 24.84 -2.28
C ASN A 308 -25.60 25.31 -2.13
N TYR A 309 -26.47 24.50 -1.51
CA TYR A 309 -27.84 24.89 -1.23
C TYR A 309 -27.90 26.07 -0.25
N ILE A 310 -27.20 26.02 0.87
CA ILE A 310 -27.17 27.10 1.87
C ILE A 310 -26.65 28.40 1.27
N GLN A 311 -25.59 28.33 0.48
CA GLN A 311 -25.00 29.49 -0.18
C GLN A 311 -25.94 30.05 -1.26
N SER A 312 -26.48 29.20 -2.14
CA SER A 312 -27.34 29.62 -3.25
C SER A 312 -28.68 30.19 -2.81
N VAL A 313 -29.29 29.66 -1.73
CA VAL A 313 -30.58 30.15 -1.22
C VAL A 313 -30.53 31.65 -0.89
N SER A 314 -29.39 32.13 -0.38
CA SER A 314 -29.20 33.53 0.00
C SER A 314 -29.19 34.48 -1.22
N PHE A 315 -28.96 33.96 -2.42
CA PHE A 315 -28.83 34.74 -3.65
C PHE A 315 -29.90 34.42 -4.70
N LEU A 316 -30.93 33.64 -4.35
CA LEU A 316 -32.00 33.27 -5.30
C LEU A 316 -32.68 34.48 -5.93
N ASN A 317 -32.88 35.55 -5.17
CA ASN A 317 -33.52 36.77 -5.68
C ASN A 317 -32.59 37.60 -6.59
N ASP A 318 -31.27 37.43 -6.45
CA ASP A 318 -30.27 38.21 -7.16
C ASP A 318 -29.55 37.40 -8.26
N ILE A 319 -29.93 36.14 -8.47
CA ILE A 319 -29.23 35.22 -9.37
C ILE A 319 -29.18 35.73 -10.81
N ASP A 320 -30.27 36.33 -11.29
CA ASP A 320 -30.35 36.88 -12.64
C ASP A 320 -29.41 38.09 -12.80
N LEU A 321 -29.29 38.91 -11.76
CA LEU A 321 -28.37 40.04 -11.73
C LEU A 321 -26.91 39.55 -11.73
N ILE A 322 -26.60 38.52 -10.95
CA ILE A 322 -25.27 37.89 -10.90
C ILE A 322 -24.89 37.31 -12.27
N ARG A 323 -25.82 36.58 -12.91
CA ARG A 323 -25.66 36.04 -14.28
C ARG A 323 -25.41 37.15 -15.29
N GLN A 324 -26.18 38.24 -15.23
CA GLN A 324 -26.01 39.38 -16.11
C GLN A 324 -24.65 40.05 -15.94
N LYS A 325 -24.21 40.29 -14.70
CA LYS A 325 -22.90 40.88 -14.40
C LYS A 325 -21.76 39.99 -14.91
N GLN A 326 -21.81 38.69 -14.66
CA GLN A 326 -20.78 37.76 -15.13
C GLN A 326 -20.72 37.69 -16.66
N LYS A 327 -21.88 37.72 -17.34
CA LYS A 327 -21.96 37.80 -18.80
C LYS A 327 -21.32 39.10 -19.32
N ASN A 328 -21.66 40.23 -18.73
CA ASN A 328 -21.11 41.54 -19.12
C ASN A 328 -19.61 41.62 -18.87
N GLN A 329 -19.13 41.12 -17.72
CA GLN A 329 -17.71 41.04 -17.39
C GLN A 329 -16.93 40.25 -18.45
N LYS A 330 -17.37 39.03 -18.78
CA LYS A 330 -16.72 38.20 -19.82
C LYS A 330 -16.68 38.90 -21.17
N LYS A 331 -17.80 39.52 -21.54
CA LYS A 331 -17.94 40.27 -22.78
C LYS A 331 -16.98 41.45 -22.85
N TYR A 332 -16.93 42.28 -21.82
CA TYR A 332 -16.09 43.47 -21.79
C TYR A 332 -14.60 43.12 -21.71
N LEU A 333 -14.23 42.01 -21.04
CA LEU A 333 -12.87 41.46 -21.12
C LEU A 333 -12.50 41.02 -22.54
N SER A 334 -13.45 40.47 -23.31
CA SER A 334 -13.23 40.16 -24.74
C SER A 334 -13.04 41.42 -25.56
N LEU A 335 -13.93 42.42 -25.38
CA LEU A 335 -13.83 43.71 -26.09
C LEU A 335 -12.52 44.43 -25.78
N GLN A 336 -12.05 44.42 -24.53
CA GLN A 336 -10.77 45.02 -24.15
C GLN A 336 -9.60 44.40 -24.93
N LYS A 337 -9.62 43.08 -25.14
CA LYS A 337 -8.62 42.36 -25.96
C LYS A 337 -8.76 42.70 -27.44
N GLU A 338 -9.96 42.74 -27.98
CA GLU A 338 -10.23 43.03 -29.39
C GLU A 338 -9.87 44.47 -29.77
N LEU A 339 -10.12 45.43 -28.87
CA LEU A 339 -9.83 46.86 -29.06
C LEU A 339 -8.39 47.26 -28.70
N ASN A 340 -7.55 46.30 -28.30
CA ASN A 340 -6.15 46.58 -27.99
C ASN A 340 -5.42 47.17 -29.21
N LYS A 341 -4.73 48.30 -29.01
CA LYS A 341 -4.07 49.06 -30.09
C LYS A 341 -3.12 48.21 -30.94
N SER A 342 -2.37 47.30 -30.33
CA SER A 342 -1.35 46.47 -30.99
C SER A 342 -1.96 45.49 -32.00
N THR A 343 -3.14 44.95 -31.69
CA THR A 343 -3.81 43.94 -32.50
C THR A 343 -4.90 44.51 -33.39
N LEU A 344 -5.47 45.65 -33.01
CA LEU A 344 -6.65 46.20 -33.66
C LEU A 344 -6.39 46.59 -35.11
N LEU A 345 -5.23 47.20 -35.43
CA LEU A 345 -4.92 47.56 -36.80
C LEU A 345 -4.93 46.32 -37.71
N LYS A 346 -4.36 45.19 -37.25
CA LYS A 346 -4.30 43.92 -38.00
C LYS A 346 -5.67 43.28 -38.18
N ASN A 347 -6.55 43.40 -37.19
CA ASN A 347 -7.86 42.77 -37.17
C ASN A 347 -9.03 43.72 -37.49
N LEU A 348 -8.75 44.91 -38.00
CA LEU A 348 -9.74 45.98 -38.21
C LEU A 348 -10.98 45.52 -38.99
N SER A 349 -10.82 44.63 -39.97
CA SER A 349 -11.91 44.09 -40.80
C SER A 349 -12.77 43.04 -40.10
N LYS A 350 -12.33 42.50 -38.96
CA LYS A 350 -13.02 41.45 -38.20
C LYS A 350 -13.85 42.01 -37.05
N VAL A 351 -13.59 43.24 -36.63
CA VAL A 351 -14.26 43.87 -35.48
C VAL A 351 -15.54 44.54 -35.95
N ASN A 352 -16.67 44.16 -35.36
CA ASN A 352 -17.99 44.72 -35.68
C ASN A 352 -18.31 45.94 -34.79
N PHE A 353 -17.81 47.11 -35.18
CA PHE A 353 -18.02 48.34 -34.40
C PHE A 353 -19.50 48.73 -34.27
N ASP A 354 -20.34 48.45 -35.28
CA ASP A 354 -21.78 48.74 -35.23
C ASP A 354 -22.47 47.98 -34.09
N GLU A 355 -22.04 46.77 -33.81
CA GLU A 355 -22.54 45.96 -32.69
C GLU A 355 -21.99 46.46 -31.36
N ILE A 356 -20.70 46.81 -31.30
CA ILE A 356 -20.08 47.35 -30.09
C ILE A 356 -20.80 48.63 -29.61
N TYR A 357 -21.07 49.59 -30.50
CA TYR A 357 -21.77 50.83 -30.12
C TYR A 357 -23.23 50.60 -29.71
N LYS A 358 -23.94 49.62 -30.29
CA LYS A 358 -25.30 49.27 -29.87
C LYS A 358 -25.38 48.69 -28.47
N GLU A 359 -24.32 47.98 -28.08
CA GLU A 359 -24.29 47.20 -26.86
C GLU A 359 -23.67 47.96 -25.67
N LEU A 360 -22.96 49.05 -25.93
CA LEU A 360 -22.37 49.92 -24.91
C LEU A 360 -23.26 51.15 -24.69
N PRO A 361 -23.48 51.58 -23.45
CA PRO A 361 -24.28 52.77 -23.13
C PRO A 361 -23.45 54.05 -23.34
N ILE A 362 -23.00 54.27 -24.57
CA ILE A 362 -22.18 55.40 -25.00
C ILE A 362 -22.81 56.06 -26.24
N GLU A 363 -22.30 57.24 -26.61
CA GLU A 363 -22.74 57.91 -27.83
C GLU A 363 -22.35 57.07 -29.07
N ASP A 364 -23.31 56.88 -29.97
CA ASP A 364 -23.11 56.07 -31.17
C ASP A 364 -22.29 56.84 -32.20
N HIS A 365 -21.06 56.37 -32.41
CA HIS A 365 -20.15 56.88 -33.42
C HIS A 365 -19.80 55.81 -34.46
N SER A 366 -20.68 54.82 -34.67
CA SER A 366 -20.51 53.72 -35.62
C SER A 366 -20.29 54.20 -37.05
N GLU A 367 -21.10 55.14 -37.55
CA GLU A 367 -20.97 55.69 -38.91
C GLU A 367 -19.62 56.38 -39.15
N ASN A 368 -19.17 57.21 -38.19
CA ASN A 368 -17.86 57.87 -38.26
C ASN A 368 -16.72 56.84 -38.22
N SER A 369 -16.83 55.86 -37.31
CA SER A 369 -15.87 54.76 -37.21
C SER A 369 -15.76 54.00 -38.53
N LYS A 370 -16.90 53.69 -39.15
CA LYS A 370 -16.98 52.98 -40.44
C LYS A 370 -16.29 53.75 -41.57
N LEU A 371 -16.54 55.05 -41.69
CA LEU A 371 -15.88 55.89 -42.71
C LEU A 371 -14.35 55.88 -42.57
N LYS A 372 -13.84 55.97 -41.35
CA LYS A 372 -12.39 55.92 -41.08
C LYS A 372 -11.81 54.52 -41.33
N ILE A 373 -12.52 53.46 -40.92
CA ILE A 373 -12.13 52.07 -41.15
C ILE A 373 -12.05 51.79 -42.65
N ASP A 374 -13.08 52.16 -43.43
CA ASP A 374 -13.11 51.96 -44.89
C ASP A 374 -11.94 52.68 -45.58
N LYS A 375 -11.61 53.90 -45.13
CA LYS A 375 -10.46 54.65 -45.62
C LYS A 375 -9.14 53.93 -45.31
N ILE A 376 -8.97 53.41 -44.09
CA ILE A 376 -7.78 52.64 -43.69
C ILE A 376 -7.67 51.33 -44.49
N LEU A 377 -8.77 50.60 -44.66
CA LEU A 377 -8.82 49.34 -45.42
C LEU A 377 -8.49 49.57 -46.90
N SER A 378 -8.98 50.68 -47.50
CA SER A 378 -8.64 51.08 -48.87
C SER A 378 -7.15 51.42 -49.03
N LEU A 379 -6.54 52.04 -48.02
CA LEU A 379 -5.10 52.32 -48.04
C LEU A 379 -4.28 51.03 -47.90
N LYS A 380 -4.72 50.11 -47.03
CA LYS A 380 -4.10 48.79 -46.85
C LYS A 380 -4.13 47.96 -48.13
N SER A 381 -5.24 47.97 -48.87
CA SER A 381 -5.33 47.24 -50.14
C SER A 381 -4.40 47.78 -51.23
N LYS A 382 -3.96 49.04 -51.10
CA LYS A 382 -3.03 49.73 -52.03
C LYS A 382 -1.58 49.65 -51.57
N GLU A 383 -1.31 49.08 -50.40
CA GLU A 383 0.03 48.98 -49.84
C GLU A 383 0.76 47.74 -50.38
N GLY A 384 2.02 47.93 -50.80
CA GLY A 384 2.87 46.81 -51.18
C GLY A 384 3.27 45.95 -49.97
N GLN A 385 3.45 44.64 -50.19
CA GLN A 385 3.80 43.68 -49.12
C GLN A 385 5.03 44.10 -48.29
N LEU A 386 6.09 44.61 -48.94
CA LEU A 386 7.29 45.08 -48.23
C LEU A 386 7.00 46.26 -47.30
N SER A 387 6.14 47.19 -47.73
CA SER A 387 5.73 48.35 -46.94
C SER A 387 4.87 47.94 -45.74
N GLN A 388 4.02 46.94 -45.92
CA GLN A 388 3.27 46.30 -44.83
C GLN A 388 4.21 45.69 -43.80
N VAL A 389 5.18 44.87 -44.23
CA VAL A 389 6.16 44.23 -43.31
C VAL A 389 6.94 45.27 -42.51
N ILE A 390 7.37 46.36 -43.16
CA ILE A 390 8.10 47.45 -42.48
C ILE A 390 7.22 48.15 -41.43
N ARG A 391 5.93 48.40 -41.73
CA ARG A 391 5.01 48.98 -40.73
C ARG A 391 4.82 48.03 -39.55
N ASP A 392 4.49 46.78 -39.83
CA ASP A 392 4.19 45.79 -38.79
C ASP A 392 5.41 45.55 -37.89
N PHE A 393 6.63 45.59 -38.46
CA PHE A 393 7.89 45.56 -37.71
C PHE A 393 8.05 46.77 -36.78
N GLU A 394 7.75 47.99 -37.26
CA GLU A 394 7.89 49.19 -36.44
C GLU A 394 6.87 49.21 -35.27
N GLU A 395 5.65 48.72 -35.49
CA GLU A 395 4.65 48.56 -34.43
C GLU A 395 5.10 47.53 -33.39
N THR A 396 5.49 46.34 -33.83
CA THR A 396 5.99 45.27 -32.95
C THR A 396 7.19 45.76 -32.12
N ARG A 397 8.09 46.54 -32.72
CA ARG A 397 9.23 47.14 -31.99
C ARG A 397 8.78 48.10 -30.88
N LYS A 398 7.77 48.94 -31.12
CA LYS A 398 7.24 49.87 -30.11
C LYS A 398 6.57 49.11 -28.95
N GLU A 399 5.89 48.02 -29.26
CA GLU A 399 5.27 47.15 -28.25
C GLU A 399 6.33 46.49 -27.36
N ILE A 400 7.37 45.91 -27.97
CA ILE A 400 8.49 45.31 -27.23
C ILE A 400 9.16 46.34 -26.31
N LEU A 401 9.35 47.57 -26.77
CA LEU A 401 9.90 48.64 -25.94
C LEU A 401 8.99 48.97 -24.74
N SER A 402 7.68 49.07 -24.94
CA SER A 402 6.76 49.34 -23.83
C SER A 402 6.73 48.21 -22.79
N LEU A 403 6.93 46.96 -23.23
CA LEU A 403 7.06 45.81 -22.33
C LEU A 403 8.37 45.88 -21.54
N PHE A 404 9.49 46.22 -22.20
CA PHE A 404 10.76 46.39 -21.49
C PHE A 404 10.69 47.49 -20.45
N ASP A 405 10.06 48.63 -20.76
CA ASP A 405 9.89 49.72 -19.81
C ASP A 405 9.03 49.32 -18.61
N SER A 406 8.07 48.41 -18.81
CA SER A 406 7.22 47.91 -17.72
C SER A 406 8.00 46.96 -16.81
N ILE A 407 8.73 45.99 -17.38
CA ILE A 407 9.52 45.01 -16.63
C ILE A 407 10.70 45.68 -15.91
N HIS A 408 11.35 46.66 -16.55
CA HIS A 408 12.44 47.40 -15.92
C HIS A 408 11.97 48.24 -14.72
N LYS A 409 10.76 48.82 -14.76
CA LYS A 409 10.17 49.54 -13.62
C LYS A 409 9.82 48.64 -12.43
N GLU A 410 9.63 47.35 -12.66
CA GLU A 410 9.35 46.36 -11.61
C GLU A 410 10.64 45.75 -11.02
N GLU A 411 11.82 46.27 -11.39
CA GLU A 411 13.17 45.83 -10.95
C GLU A 411 13.47 44.33 -11.22
N GLU A 412 12.76 43.70 -12.16
CA GLU A 412 12.89 42.25 -12.42
C GLU A 412 14.12 41.88 -13.27
N LEU A 413 14.85 42.85 -13.81
CA LEU A 413 15.96 42.63 -14.75
C LEU A 413 17.21 43.46 -14.40
N PRO A 414 18.43 42.91 -14.61
CA PRO A 414 19.67 43.66 -14.47
C PRO A 414 19.71 44.88 -15.40
N ASP A 415 19.99 46.06 -14.83
CA ASP A 415 20.00 47.35 -15.55
C ASP A 415 20.97 47.37 -16.76
N ASN A 416 22.01 46.56 -16.72
CA ASN A 416 23.04 46.51 -17.74
C ASN A 416 22.86 45.41 -18.77
N GLU A 417 21.77 44.63 -18.80
CA GLU A 417 21.64 43.49 -19.73
C GLU A 417 20.40 43.57 -20.63
N CYS A 418 20.59 43.22 -21.91
CA CYS A 418 19.50 43.15 -22.88
C CYS A 418 18.58 41.94 -22.62
N PRO A 419 17.26 42.12 -22.44
CA PRO A 419 16.35 41.03 -22.09
C PRO A 419 16.14 39.98 -23.20
N LEU A 420 16.50 40.29 -24.46
CA LEU A 420 16.32 39.37 -25.59
C LEU A 420 17.58 38.61 -25.98
N CYS A 421 18.73 39.27 -25.91
CA CYS A 421 19.98 38.69 -26.41
C CYS A 421 21.07 38.55 -25.34
N GLY A 422 20.84 39.01 -24.11
CA GLY A 422 21.81 38.94 -23.01
C GLY A 422 23.05 39.81 -23.19
N PHE A 423 23.06 40.70 -24.19
CA PHE A 423 24.18 41.62 -24.39
C PHE A 423 24.22 42.66 -23.28
N SER A 424 25.39 42.82 -22.65
CA SER A 424 25.59 43.80 -21.58
C SER A 424 25.87 45.20 -22.14
N TRP A 425 25.05 46.17 -21.78
CA TRP A 425 25.17 47.59 -22.09
C TRP A 425 25.90 48.32 -20.95
N PRO A 426 27.16 48.74 -21.15
CA PRO A 426 27.98 49.34 -20.08
C PRO A 426 27.39 50.61 -19.47
N GLU A 427 26.58 51.36 -20.22
CA GLU A 427 25.91 52.59 -19.77
C GLU A 427 24.45 52.34 -19.35
N GLY A 428 24.06 51.08 -19.09
CA GLY A 428 22.76 50.70 -18.55
C GLY A 428 21.61 50.70 -19.58
N TYR A 429 20.38 50.62 -19.06
CA TYR A 429 19.16 50.46 -19.86
C TYR A 429 18.90 51.63 -20.82
N GLU A 430 19.29 52.85 -20.45
CA GLU A 430 19.16 54.04 -21.33
C GLU A 430 19.96 53.91 -22.63
N GLN A 431 21.13 53.27 -22.58
CA GLN A 431 21.97 53.05 -23.77
C GLN A 431 21.34 52.05 -24.74
N LEU A 432 20.70 51.00 -24.21
CA LEU A 432 19.90 50.05 -24.98
C LEU A 432 18.74 50.76 -25.68
N LEU A 433 17.97 51.56 -24.94
CA LEU A 433 16.84 52.32 -25.48
C LEU A 433 17.29 53.24 -26.63
N SER A 434 18.35 54.02 -26.41
CA SER A 434 18.91 54.93 -27.42
C SER A 434 19.34 54.19 -28.70
N ASN A 435 19.99 53.03 -28.56
CA ASN A 435 20.39 52.20 -29.70
C ASN A 435 19.19 51.62 -30.47
N ILE A 436 18.16 51.16 -29.76
CA ILE A 436 16.92 50.67 -30.39
C ILE A 436 16.19 51.80 -31.11
N GLU A 437 16.15 53.00 -30.53
CA GLU A 437 15.56 54.19 -31.15
C GLU A 437 16.31 54.62 -32.41
N GLU A 438 17.65 54.64 -32.39
CA GLU A 438 18.45 55.01 -33.56
C GLU A 438 18.21 54.06 -34.73
N LYS A 439 18.19 52.75 -34.47
CA LYS A 439 17.83 51.74 -35.48
C LYS A 439 16.38 51.91 -35.95
N GLY A 440 15.47 52.25 -35.03
CA GLY A 440 14.08 52.58 -35.32
C GLY A 440 13.93 53.75 -36.31
N LYS A 441 14.73 54.81 -36.15
CA LYS A 441 14.74 55.97 -37.07
C LYS A 441 15.14 55.54 -38.49
N LYS A 442 16.15 54.68 -38.63
CA LYS A 442 16.60 54.13 -39.94
C LYS A 442 15.49 53.33 -40.62
N ILE A 443 14.76 52.51 -39.87
CA ILE A 443 13.63 51.73 -40.41
C ILE A 443 12.46 52.63 -40.79
N SER A 444 12.19 53.68 -40.03
CA SER A 444 11.09 54.62 -40.33
C SER A 444 11.30 55.38 -41.65
N LEU A 445 12.55 55.58 -42.07
CA LEU A 445 12.88 56.14 -43.38
C LEU A 445 12.49 55.23 -44.55
N LEU A 446 12.41 53.91 -44.31
CA LEU A 446 12.03 52.92 -45.32
C LEU A 446 10.51 52.81 -45.53
N LYS A 447 9.70 53.49 -44.69
CA LYS A 447 8.24 53.50 -44.84
C LYS A 447 7.80 54.25 -46.09
N SER A 448 6.92 53.59 -46.86
CA SER A 448 6.22 54.25 -47.97
C SER A 448 5.30 55.36 -47.46
N THR A 449 4.95 56.30 -48.36
CA THR A 449 3.94 57.34 -48.08
C THR A 449 2.60 56.72 -47.65
N THR A 450 2.19 55.62 -48.30
CA THR A 450 0.97 54.88 -47.95
C THR A 450 1.03 54.31 -46.54
N SER A 451 2.16 53.71 -46.12
CA SER A 451 2.32 53.18 -44.76
C SER A 451 2.25 54.26 -43.69
N LYS A 452 2.85 55.44 -43.97
CA LYS A 452 2.80 56.60 -43.06
C LYS A 452 1.37 57.10 -42.91
N GLU A 453 0.63 57.20 -44.01
CA GLU A 453 -0.78 57.62 -43.98
C GLU A 453 -1.68 56.61 -43.26
N ILE A 454 -1.48 55.30 -43.47
CA ILE A 454 -2.20 54.25 -42.71
C ILE A 454 -1.98 54.42 -41.21
N THR A 455 -0.72 54.61 -40.80
CA THR A 455 -0.37 54.77 -39.38
C THR A 455 -1.03 56.02 -38.79
N LYS A 456 -1.04 57.13 -39.54
CA LYS A 456 -1.66 58.40 -39.15
C LYS A 456 -3.18 58.25 -38.99
N GLN A 457 -3.86 57.77 -40.03
CA GLN A 457 -5.32 57.58 -40.01
C GLN A 457 -5.77 56.60 -38.93
N PHE A 458 -4.98 55.55 -38.68
CA PHE A 458 -5.27 54.61 -37.60
C PHE A 458 -5.12 55.26 -36.21
N ASN A 459 -4.07 56.06 -35.97
CA ASN A 459 -3.91 56.74 -34.69
C ASN A 459 -5.04 57.75 -34.45
N GLU A 460 -5.42 58.54 -35.47
CA GLU A 460 -6.56 59.47 -35.41
C GLU A 460 -7.88 58.72 -35.12
N PHE A 461 -8.11 57.58 -35.78
CA PHE A 461 -9.27 56.71 -35.49
C PHE A 461 -9.22 56.16 -34.06
N TYR A 462 -8.06 55.68 -33.63
CA TYR A 462 -7.89 55.07 -32.31
C TYR A 462 -8.16 56.09 -31.19
N GLU A 463 -7.58 57.29 -31.31
CA GLU A 463 -7.73 58.35 -30.31
C GLU A 463 -9.15 58.90 -30.24
N GLU A 464 -9.79 59.14 -31.39
CA GLU A 464 -11.10 59.77 -31.42
C GLU A 464 -12.25 58.78 -31.16
N ASN A 465 -12.14 57.53 -31.60
CA ASN A 465 -13.25 56.57 -31.57
C ASN A 465 -13.01 55.41 -30.60
N VAL A 466 -11.78 54.88 -30.51
CA VAL A 466 -11.52 53.64 -29.75
C VAL A 466 -11.22 53.92 -28.28
N LEU A 467 -10.54 55.02 -27.95
CA LEU A 467 -10.21 55.35 -26.56
C LEU A 467 -11.45 55.56 -25.69
N GLN A 468 -12.54 56.11 -26.24
CA GLN A 468 -13.79 56.26 -25.51
C GLN A 468 -14.42 54.89 -25.18
N LEU A 469 -14.37 53.94 -26.12
CA LEU A 469 -14.84 52.57 -25.92
C LEU A 469 -14.05 51.88 -24.80
N ILE A 470 -12.72 51.97 -24.88
CA ILE A 470 -11.81 51.39 -23.88
C ILE A 470 -12.03 52.05 -22.53
N GLY A 471 -12.13 53.38 -22.48
CA GLY A 471 -12.36 54.10 -21.23
C GLY A 471 -13.65 53.69 -20.52
N PHE A 472 -14.72 53.39 -21.27
CA PHE A 472 -15.94 52.82 -20.69
C PHE A 472 -15.71 51.39 -20.17
N VAL A 473 -15.12 50.52 -21.00
CA VAL A 473 -14.86 49.12 -20.67
C VAL A 473 -13.98 49.02 -19.42
N ASP A 474 -12.89 49.77 -19.36
CA ASP A 474 -11.96 49.81 -18.23
C ASP A 474 -12.66 50.31 -16.96
N LYS A 475 -13.44 51.39 -17.06
CA LYS A 475 -14.20 51.91 -15.92
C LYS A 475 -15.21 50.89 -15.38
N TYR A 476 -15.89 50.16 -16.26
CA TYR A 476 -16.82 49.09 -15.85
C TYR A 476 -16.08 47.97 -15.14
N LEU A 477 -14.94 47.52 -15.69
CA LEU A 477 -14.15 46.42 -15.16
C LEU A 477 -13.39 46.77 -13.86
N GLN A 478 -13.11 48.05 -13.62
CA GLN A 478 -12.49 48.53 -12.39
C GLN A 478 -13.48 48.66 -11.22
N ASP A 479 -14.78 48.77 -11.49
CA ASP A 479 -15.79 48.84 -10.43
C ASP A 479 -16.02 47.44 -9.82
N PRO A 480 -15.66 47.23 -8.54
CA PRO A 480 -15.79 45.92 -7.89
C PRO A 480 -17.23 45.41 -7.87
N ASN A 481 -18.23 46.28 -7.95
CA ASN A 481 -19.64 45.87 -7.94
C ASN A 481 -20.07 45.17 -9.23
N ASN A 482 -19.32 45.36 -10.32
CA ASN A 482 -19.59 44.75 -11.62
C ASN A 482 -18.83 43.45 -11.84
N ILE A 483 -17.86 43.15 -10.97
CA ILE A 483 -16.99 41.99 -11.07
C ILE A 483 -17.51 40.88 -10.17
N ILE A 484 -17.75 39.72 -10.77
CA ILE A 484 -18.15 38.51 -10.05
C ILE A 484 -16.95 37.56 -10.05
N ASN A 485 -16.55 37.12 -8.86
CA ASN A 485 -15.54 36.08 -8.73
C ASN A 485 -16.05 34.77 -9.35
N GLN A 486 -15.21 34.09 -10.12
CA GLN A 486 -15.61 32.90 -10.87
C GLN A 486 -15.98 31.71 -9.96
N ASP A 487 -15.29 31.53 -8.84
CA ASP A 487 -15.57 30.45 -7.89
C ASP A 487 -16.90 30.71 -7.18
N PHE A 488 -17.15 31.95 -6.77
CA PHE A 488 -18.44 32.36 -6.22
C PHE A 488 -19.57 32.17 -7.24
N PHE A 489 -19.35 32.55 -8.51
CA PHE A 489 -20.33 32.33 -9.57
C PHE A 489 -20.66 30.84 -9.74
N ASN A 490 -19.64 29.97 -9.74
CA ASN A 490 -19.84 28.53 -9.87
C ASN A 490 -20.58 27.91 -8.68
N GLN A 491 -20.40 28.45 -7.48
CA GLN A 491 -21.10 28.00 -6.26
C GLN A 491 -22.58 28.37 -6.26
N VAL A 492 -22.90 29.56 -6.79
CA VAL A 492 -24.26 30.13 -6.72
C VAL A 492 -25.07 29.85 -7.99
N ASN A 493 -24.41 29.65 -9.14
CA ASN A 493 -25.06 29.29 -10.39
C ASN A 493 -25.23 27.78 -10.52
N ILE A 494 -26.28 27.26 -9.89
CA ILE A 494 -26.71 25.87 -10.02
C ILE A 494 -27.53 25.76 -11.32
N ASP A 495 -26.86 25.40 -12.43
CA ASP A 495 -27.51 24.85 -13.62
C ASP A 495 -27.31 23.33 -13.66
#